data_AF-A0A4R1FX29-F1
#
_entry.id   AF-A0A4R1FX29-F1
#
_cell.length_a   1.000
_cell.length_b   1.000
_cell.length_c   1.000
_cell.angle_alpha   90.00
_cell.angle_beta   90.00
_cell.angle_gamma   90.00
#
_symmetry.space_group_name_H-M   'P 1'
#
loop_
_entity.id
_entity.type
_entity.pdbx_description
1 polymer ?
#
loop_
_entity_poly.entity_id
_entity_poly.type
_entity_poly.pdbx_seq_one_letter_code
_entity_poly.pdbx_strand_id
1 'polypeptide(L)'
;MKKTIKKAKKWGYHVLIAIDQLINALTGGGADETFSSRCYRGAILAKNPKKRWRFWYSFVNKLFFDPNHCKTAYESEVLRRQYPADFEVIK
;
A
#
# COMPACT_ATOMS: atom_id res chain seq x y z
N MET A 1 -1.61 27.94 -10.98
CA MET A 1 -1.71 26.67 -11.75
C MET A 1 -0.87 25.51 -11.18
N LYS A 2 0.46 25.63 -11.03
CA LYS A 2 1.33 24.53 -10.52
C LYS A 2 0.95 23.98 -9.12
N LYS A 3 0.51 24.85 -8.19
CA LYS A 3 0.11 24.47 -6.82
C LYS A 3 -1.17 23.62 -6.80
N THR A 4 -2.13 23.93 -7.68
CA THR A 4 -3.41 23.23 -7.80
C THR A 4 -3.22 21.81 -8.37
N ILE A 5 -2.35 21.65 -9.36
CA ILE A 5 -2.01 20.35 -9.95
C ILE A 5 -1.35 19.42 -8.92
N LYS A 6 -0.45 19.95 -8.08
CA LYS A 6 0.17 19.17 -6.98
C LYS A 6 -0.87 18.68 -5.96
N LYS A 7 -1.84 19.52 -5.60
CA LYS A 7 -2.94 19.13 -4.69
C LYS A 7 -3.82 18.04 -5.29
N ALA A 8 -4.21 18.17 -6.56
CA ALA A 8 -5.02 17.16 -7.26
C ALA A 8 -4.30 15.79 -7.35
N LYS A 9 -2.98 15.80 -7.64
CA LYS A 9 -2.16 14.58 -7.64
C LYS A 9 -2.10 13.92 -6.26
N LYS A 10 -1.89 14.70 -5.19
CA LYS A 10 -1.88 14.18 -3.82
C LYS A 10 -3.23 13.60 -3.42
N TRP A 11 -4.32 14.28 -3.76
CA TRP A 11 -5.68 13.78 -3.51
C TRP A 11 -5.93 12.45 -4.23
N GLY A 12 -5.64 12.37 -5.53
CA GLY A 12 -5.81 11.14 -6.30
C GLY A 12 -4.97 9.98 -5.75
N TYR A 13 -3.74 10.26 -5.30
CA TYR A 13 -2.90 9.28 -4.62
C TYR A 13 -3.56 8.73 -3.35
N HIS A 14 -4.12 9.58 -2.49
CA HIS A 14 -4.83 9.13 -1.29
C HIS A 14 -6.10 8.33 -1.61
N VAL A 15 -6.82 8.68 -2.67
CA VAL A 15 -7.99 7.91 -3.14
C VAL A 15 -7.57 6.49 -3.55
N LEU A 16 -6.47 6.35 -4.28
CA LEU A 16 -5.94 5.04 -4.67
C LEU A 16 -5.51 4.21 -3.45
N ILE A 17 -4.86 4.82 -2.46
CA ILE A 17 -4.52 4.17 -1.19
C ILE A 17 -5.77 3.70 -0.46
N ALA A 18 -6.79 4.56 -0.34
CA ALA A 18 -8.03 4.22 0.35
C ALA A 18 -8.75 3.04 -0.32
N ILE A 19 -8.71 2.96 -1.65
CA ILE A 19 -9.23 1.80 -2.41
C ILE A 19 -8.42 0.53 -2.10
N ASP A 20 -7.09 0.62 -2.07
CA ASP A 20 -6.21 -0.51 -1.74
C ASP A 20 -6.45 -1.01 -0.29
N GLN A 21 -6.59 -0.10 0.66
CA GLN A 21 -6.98 -0.38 2.05
C GLN A 21 -8.38 -1.00 2.17
N LEU A 22 -9.35 -0.49 1.41
CA LEU A 22 -10.70 -1.05 1.36
C LEU A 22 -10.68 -2.50 0.86
N ILE A 23 -9.93 -2.80 -0.21
CA ILE A 23 -9.75 -4.17 -0.71
C ILE A 23 -9.11 -5.04 0.38
N ASN A 24 -8.13 -4.52 1.12
CA ASN A 24 -7.53 -5.26 2.22
C ASN A 24 -8.56 -5.59 3.31
N ALA A 25 -9.34 -4.61 3.75
CA ALA A 25 -10.37 -4.78 4.77
C ALA A 25 -11.43 -5.81 4.34
N LEU A 26 -11.93 -5.69 3.10
CA LEU A 26 -12.91 -6.64 2.52
C LEU A 26 -12.36 -8.07 2.41
N THR A 27 -11.04 -8.23 2.27
CA THR A 27 -10.37 -9.54 2.26
C THR A 27 -9.87 -9.98 3.65
N GLY A 28 -10.41 -9.39 4.72
CA GLY A 28 -10.12 -9.73 6.11
C GLY A 28 -8.75 -9.28 6.59
N GLY A 29 -8.25 -8.16 6.07
CA GLY A 29 -7.06 -7.45 6.54
C GLY A 29 -7.42 -6.26 7.44
N GLY A 30 -6.40 -5.55 7.93
CA GLY A 30 -6.60 -4.32 8.68
C GLY A 30 -6.97 -3.14 7.76
N ALA A 31 -7.82 -2.23 8.25
CA ALA A 31 -8.23 -1.04 7.50
C ALA A 31 -7.07 -0.07 7.23
N ASP A 32 -6.07 -0.03 8.13
CA ASP A 32 -4.91 0.87 8.01
C ASP A 32 -3.76 0.27 7.18
N GLU A 33 -3.90 -0.95 6.66
CA GLU A 33 -2.88 -1.62 5.86
C GLU A 33 -3.36 -1.73 4.40
N THR A 34 -2.53 -1.31 3.45
CA THR A 34 -2.75 -1.58 2.02
C THR A 34 -2.68 -3.06 1.68
N PHE A 35 -3.52 -3.53 0.74
CA PHE A 35 -3.52 -4.94 0.32
C PHE A 35 -2.18 -5.31 -0.33
N SER A 36 -1.59 -4.38 -1.07
CA SER A 36 -0.24 -4.50 -1.65
C SER A 36 0.85 -4.73 -0.57
N SER A 37 0.83 -3.98 0.54
CA SER A 37 1.73 -4.22 1.69
C SER A 37 1.53 -5.60 2.30
N ARG A 38 0.27 -6.01 2.51
CA ARG A 38 -0.06 -7.33 3.06
C ARG A 38 0.42 -8.47 2.15
N CYS A 39 0.34 -8.29 0.84
CA CYS A 39 0.86 -9.22 -0.16
C CYS A 39 2.36 -9.42 -0.01
N TYR A 40 3.14 -8.35 0.17
CA TYR A 40 4.58 -8.44 0.42
C TYR A 40 4.88 -9.20 1.71
N ARG A 41 4.23 -8.84 2.83
CA ARG A 41 4.41 -9.54 4.12
C ARG A 41 4.09 -11.03 4.01
N GLY A 42 2.99 -11.37 3.35
CA GLY A 42 2.53 -12.75 3.21
C GLY A 42 3.36 -13.60 2.24
N ALA A 43 3.97 -12.99 1.23
CA ALA A 43 4.74 -13.68 0.19
C ALA A 43 6.25 -13.76 0.49
N ILE A 44 6.82 -12.72 1.08
CA ILE A 44 8.28 -12.54 1.25
C ILE A 44 8.71 -12.65 2.72
N LEU A 45 8.01 -12.00 3.65
CA LEU A 45 8.44 -11.93 5.05
C LEU A 45 7.92 -13.10 5.92
N ALA A 46 6.89 -13.82 5.46
CA ALA A 46 6.36 -14.96 6.17
C ALA A 46 7.34 -16.15 6.15
N LYS A 47 7.58 -16.77 7.33
CA LYS A 47 8.44 -17.96 7.45
C LYS A 47 8.05 -19.11 6.51
N ASN A 48 6.75 -19.32 6.32
CA ASN A 48 6.17 -20.30 5.40
C ASN A 48 5.09 -19.64 4.54
N PRO A 49 5.45 -18.99 3.42
CA PRO A 49 4.50 -18.21 2.63
C PRO A 49 3.53 -19.13 1.87
N LYS A 50 2.23 -18.93 2.08
CA LYS A 50 1.17 -19.67 1.38
C LYS A 50 1.17 -19.33 -0.11
N LYS A 51 0.87 -20.32 -0.98
CA LYS A 51 0.82 -20.13 -2.44
C LYS A 51 -0.05 -18.95 -2.88
N ARG A 52 -1.19 -18.73 -2.21
CA ARG A 52 -2.10 -17.60 -2.48
C ARG A 52 -1.40 -16.24 -2.38
N TRP A 53 -0.47 -16.06 -1.43
CA TRP A 53 0.20 -14.78 -1.24
C TRP A 53 1.26 -14.54 -2.29
N ARG A 54 1.98 -15.60 -2.73
CA ARG A 54 2.91 -15.51 -3.86
C ARG A 54 2.19 -15.15 -5.15
N PHE A 55 0.99 -15.71 -5.37
CA PHE A 55 0.13 -15.34 -6.48
C PHE A 55 -0.26 -13.86 -6.42
N TRP A 56 -0.85 -13.40 -5.32
CA TRP A 56 -1.28 -12.01 -5.17
C TRP A 56 -0.11 -11.02 -5.28
N TYR A 57 1.04 -11.33 -4.68
CA TYR A 57 2.25 -10.53 -4.81
C TYR A 57 2.68 -10.37 -6.28
N SER A 58 2.74 -11.46 -7.05
CA SER A 58 3.10 -11.40 -8.47
C SER A 58 2.02 -10.69 -9.30
N PHE A 59 0.75 -10.94 -9.01
CA PHE A 59 -0.38 -10.33 -9.71
C PHE A 59 -0.43 -8.81 -9.51
N VAL A 60 -0.35 -8.35 -8.27
CA VAL A 60 -0.41 -6.92 -7.93
C VAL A 60 0.79 -6.17 -8.53
N ASN A 61 2.01 -6.69 -8.39
CA ASN A 61 3.19 -6.05 -9.03
C ASN A 61 3.04 -5.93 -10.55
N LYS A 62 2.44 -6.93 -11.22
CA LYS A 62 2.16 -6.86 -12.66
C LYS A 62 1.05 -5.87 -13.00
N LEU A 63 -0.01 -5.80 -12.19
CA LEU A 63 -1.13 -4.89 -12.37
C LEU A 63 -0.67 -3.42 -12.38
N PHE A 64 0.30 -3.09 -11.53
CA PHE A 64 0.89 -1.75 -11.45
C PHE A 64 2.10 -1.53 -12.36
N PHE A 65 2.48 -2.51 -13.18
CA PHE A 65 3.67 -2.49 -14.03
C PHE A 65 4.96 -2.11 -13.27
N ASP A 66 5.03 -2.43 -11.99
CA ASP A 66 6.17 -2.13 -11.11
C ASP A 66 6.53 -3.39 -10.30
N PRO A 67 7.71 -3.99 -10.56
CA PRO A 67 8.13 -5.21 -9.88
C PRO A 67 8.35 -5.02 -8.37
N ASN A 68 8.53 -3.77 -7.91
CA ASN A 68 8.75 -3.44 -6.51
C ASN A 68 7.52 -2.81 -5.85
N HIS A 69 6.36 -2.75 -6.52
CA HIS A 69 5.18 -2.06 -6.03
C HIS A 69 4.79 -2.49 -4.60
N CYS A 70 4.61 -3.79 -4.37
CA CYS A 70 4.23 -4.31 -3.05
C CYS A 70 5.33 -4.08 -1.99
N LYS A 71 6.61 -4.10 -2.37
CA LYS A 71 7.74 -3.81 -1.47
C LYS A 71 7.73 -2.34 -1.04
N THR A 72 7.56 -1.44 -2.01
CA THR A 72 7.47 0.01 -1.76
C THR A 72 6.24 0.36 -0.93
N ALA A 73 5.11 -0.33 -1.16
CA ALA A 73 3.90 -0.19 -0.34
C ALA A 73 4.20 -0.59 1.12
N TYR A 74 4.80 -1.76 1.34
CA TYR A 74 5.22 -2.20 2.67
C TYR A 74 6.16 -1.21 3.36
N GLU A 75 7.21 -0.74 2.67
CA GLU A 75 8.13 0.27 3.22
C GLU A 75 7.42 1.59 3.55
N SER A 76 6.41 1.98 2.76
CA SER A 76 5.63 3.19 2.99
C SER A 76 4.73 3.07 4.21
N GLU A 77 4.17 1.89 4.48
CA GLU A 77 3.43 1.62 5.73
C GLU A 77 4.34 1.69 6.95
N VAL A 78 5.51 1.03 6.89
CA VAL A 78 6.49 1.01 7.98
C VAL A 78 6.98 2.43 8.31
N LEU A 79 7.22 3.24 7.27
CA LEU A 79 7.67 4.62 7.40
C LEU A 79 6.50 5.62 7.57
N ARG A 80 5.25 5.14 7.65
CA ARG A 80 4.03 5.96 7.78
C ARG A 80 3.91 7.09 6.74
N ARG A 81 4.42 6.89 5.52
CA ARG A 81 4.43 7.92 4.46
C ARG A 81 3.03 8.35 4.01
N GLN A 82 2.03 7.52 4.27
CA GLN A 82 0.64 7.79 3.91
C GLN A 82 -0.06 8.72 4.92
N TYR A 83 0.52 8.92 6.10
CA TYR A 83 -0.09 9.70 7.16
C TYR A 83 -0.04 11.20 6.81
N PRO A 84 -1.07 11.97 7.18
CA PRO A 84 -0.98 13.43 7.12
C PRO A 84 0.14 13.95 8.02
N ALA A 85 0.78 15.04 7.60
CA ALA A 85 1.89 15.66 8.32
C ALA A 85 1.52 16.07 9.76
N ASP A 86 0.23 16.35 10.00
CA ASP A 86 -0.29 16.69 11.32
C ASP A 86 -0.11 15.55 12.35
N PHE A 87 0.01 14.29 11.90
CA PHE A 87 0.28 13.14 12.75
C PHE A 87 1.77 12.88 13.02
N GLU A 88 2.69 13.58 12.34
CA GLU A 88 4.14 13.47 12.58
C GLU A 88 4.60 14.30 13.80
N VAL A 89 3.72 15.14 14.34
CA VAL A 89 4.05 16.19 15.33
C VAL A 89 4.17 15.66 16.76
N ILE A 90 3.65 14.46 17.05
CA ILE A 90 3.78 13.86 18.39
C ILE A 90 5.05 13.00 18.41
N LYS A 91 6.16 13.61 18.80
CA LYS A 91 7.41 12.94 19.20
C LYS A 91 7.56 12.93 20.71
#